data_AF-A0A7X9B795-F1
#
_entry.id   AF-A0A7X9B795-F1
#
_cell.length_a   1.000
_cell.length_b   1.000
_cell.length_c   1.000
_cell.angle_alpha   90.00
_cell.angle_beta   90.00
_cell.angle_gamma   90.00
#
_symmetry.space_group_name_H-M   'P 1'
#
loop_
_entity.id
_entity.type
_entity.pdbx_description
1 polymer ?
#
loop_
_entity_poly.entity_id
_entity_poly.type
_entity_poly.pdbx_seq_one_letter_code
_entity_poly.pdbx_strand_id
1 'polypeptide(L)'
;MLKKDLLKLIENAKEDEHIDELLKDSDLAKSLQASGLTLDAFKEKVKTDKEFKAYVDRLNDTYFNKALDTWKKNNLEKELEPFIQEKYPDLVTDPAKKEALEAKKEIEKLKAEMARKDLLNEATKYALEKKLPVKLVDKFLGDDLDTTKTNLDSLAEDWSKGLEAMVNEKMKSSSYVPGGSNPDGSKMSIGQSIAAQVNNTNNVPNDPWATK
;
A
#
# COMPACT_ATOMS: atom_id res chain seq x y z
N MET A 1 -27.83 51.90 -60.49
CA MET A 1 -28.95 51.88 -61.45
C MET A 1 -29.91 53.03 -61.14
N LEU A 2 -30.33 53.83 -62.13
CA LEU A 2 -31.30 54.90 -61.90
C LEU A 2 -32.73 54.37 -62.10
N LYS A 3 -33.72 55.03 -61.50
CA LYS A 3 -35.15 54.70 -61.66
C LYS A 3 -35.56 54.56 -63.13
N LYS A 4 -34.99 55.40 -64.01
CA LYS A 4 -35.28 55.43 -65.45
C LYS A 4 -34.83 54.15 -66.16
N ASP A 5 -33.67 53.62 -65.75
CA ASP A 5 -33.09 52.41 -66.34
C ASP A 5 -33.85 51.16 -65.86
N LEU A 6 -34.31 51.17 -64.60
CA LEU A 6 -35.13 50.11 -64.02
C LEU A 6 -36.49 50.01 -64.70
N LEU A 7 -37.12 51.15 -64.98
CA LEU A 7 -38.37 51.21 -65.74
C LEU A 7 -38.23 50.63 -67.14
N LYS A 8 -37.16 50.96 -67.87
CA LYS A 8 -36.91 50.40 -69.22
C LYS A 8 -36.68 48.89 -69.20
N LEU A 9 -36.06 48.36 -68.15
CA LEU A 9 -35.80 46.93 -68.02
C LEU A 9 -37.10 46.16 -67.74
N ILE A 10 -37.98 46.73 -66.92
CA ILE A 10 -39.31 46.17 -66.61
C ILE A 10 -40.25 46.29 -67.81
N GLU A 11 -40.18 47.38 -68.59
CA GLU A 11 -41.05 47.61 -69.75
C GLU A 11 -40.77 46.63 -70.91
N ASN A 12 -39.55 46.09 -71.00
CA ASN A 12 -39.17 45.08 -71.99
C ASN A 12 -39.32 43.63 -71.49
N ALA A 13 -39.66 43.44 -70.21
CA ALA A 13 -39.81 42.13 -69.59
C ALA A 13 -41.20 41.52 -69.90
N LYS A 14 -41.28 40.19 -69.95
CA LYS A 14 -42.57 39.49 -70.02
C LYS A 14 -43.25 39.47 -68.63
N GLU A 15 -44.58 39.43 -68.59
CA GLU A 15 -45.33 39.44 -67.32
C GLU A 15 -45.00 38.26 -66.39
N ASP A 16 -44.53 37.14 -66.95
CA ASP A 16 -44.19 35.92 -66.21
C ASP A 16 -42.67 35.77 -65.93
N GLU A 17 -41.86 36.78 -66.27
CA GLU A 17 -40.39 36.68 -66.19
C GLU A 17 -39.89 36.99 -64.77
N HIS A 18 -38.95 36.18 -64.27
CA HIS A 18 -38.41 36.38 -62.93
C HIS A 18 -37.52 37.63 -62.84
N ILE A 19 -37.85 38.51 -61.90
CA ILE A 19 -37.10 39.74 -61.61
C ILE A 19 -35.62 39.46 -61.33
N ASP A 20 -35.30 38.31 -60.72
CA ASP A 20 -33.94 37.89 -60.42
C ASP A 20 -33.11 37.62 -61.69
N GLU A 21 -33.72 37.09 -62.75
CA GLU A 21 -33.06 36.86 -64.04
C GLU A 21 -32.84 38.18 -64.80
N LEU A 22 -33.84 39.06 -64.78
CA LEU A 22 -33.76 40.39 -65.39
C LEU A 22 -32.69 41.28 -64.76
N LEU A 23 -32.52 41.19 -63.44
CA LEU A 23 -31.54 41.99 -62.71
C LEU A 23 -30.15 41.36 -62.68
N LYS A 24 -29.99 40.09 -63.06
CA LYS A 24 -28.73 39.33 -62.93
C LYS A 24 -27.52 40.00 -63.59
N ASP A 25 -27.71 40.56 -64.79
CA ASP A 25 -26.65 41.24 -65.54
C ASP A 25 -26.64 42.77 -65.36
N SER A 26 -27.58 43.29 -64.55
CA SER A 26 -27.73 44.72 -64.31
C SER A 26 -26.54 45.29 -63.52
N ASP A 27 -26.30 46.59 -63.68
CA ASP A 27 -25.31 47.32 -62.88
C ASP A 27 -25.59 47.24 -61.37
N LEU A 28 -26.86 47.02 -60.99
CA LEU A 28 -27.24 46.85 -59.59
C LEU A 28 -26.72 45.51 -59.05
N ALA A 29 -26.94 44.41 -59.75
CA ALA A 29 -26.41 43.10 -59.37
C ALA A 29 -24.88 43.07 -59.39
N LYS A 30 -24.25 43.65 -60.41
CA LYS A 30 -22.79 43.80 -60.48
C LYS A 30 -22.25 44.64 -59.31
N SER A 31 -22.93 45.74 -58.95
CA SER A 31 -22.52 46.57 -57.81
C SER A 31 -22.69 45.88 -56.46
N LEU A 32 -23.74 45.07 -56.29
CA LEU A 32 -23.96 44.27 -55.07
C LEU A 32 -22.92 43.15 -54.94
N GLN A 33 -22.62 42.47 -56.04
CA GLN A 33 -21.55 41.48 -56.11
C GLN A 33 -20.19 42.11 -55.77
N ALA A 34 -19.90 43.31 -56.31
CA ALA A 34 -18.65 44.03 -56.05
C ALA A 34 -18.55 44.59 -54.62
N SER A 35 -19.66 45.02 -54.00
CA SER A 35 -19.67 45.74 -52.72
C SER A 35 -19.74 44.87 -51.47
N GLY A 36 -20.28 43.65 -51.55
CA GLY A 36 -20.53 42.83 -50.35
C GLY A 36 -20.12 41.36 -50.44
N LEU A 37 -19.99 40.81 -51.64
CA LEU A 37 -19.72 39.37 -51.83
C LEU A 37 -18.28 39.04 -52.23
N THR A 38 -17.41 40.05 -52.40
CA THR A 38 -16.00 39.80 -52.70
C THR A 38 -15.20 39.50 -51.44
N LEU A 39 -14.18 38.65 -51.56
CA LEU A 39 -13.29 38.29 -50.45
C LEU A 39 -12.60 39.53 -49.85
N ASP A 40 -12.30 40.54 -50.67
CA ASP A 40 -11.63 41.75 -50.22
C ASP A 40 -12.59 42.70 -49.50
N ALA A 41 -13.85 42.82 -49.93
CA ALA A 41 -14.88 43.53 -49.17
C ALA A 41 -15.15 42.85 -47.82
N PHE A 42 -15.14 41.51 -47.77
CA PHE A 42 -15.23 40.75 -46.52
C PHE A 42 -14.03 41.04 -45.60
N LYS A 43 -12.79 40.97 -46.10
CA LYS A 43 -11.59 41.32 -45.32
C LYS A 43 -11.63 42.75 -44.81
N GLU A 44 -12.11 43.68 -45.62
CA GLU A 44 -12.25 45.08 -45.23
C GLU A 44 -13.32 45.25 -44.16
N LYS A 45 -14.47 44.58 -44.28
CA LYS A 45 -15.52 44.54 -43.26
C LYS A 45 -15.05 43.94 -41.94
N VAL A 46 -14.28 42.86 -41.96
CA VAL A 46 -13.65 42.29 -40.74
C VAL A 46 -12.69 43.28 -40.08
N LYS A 47 -12.05 44.18 -40.84
CA LYS A 47 -11.13 45.19 -40.29
C LYS A 47 -11.82 46.45 -39.79
N THR A 48 -12.87 46.89 -40.48
CA THR A 48 -13.52 48.18 -40.23
C THR A 48 -14.71 48.10 -39.29
N ASP A 49 -15.45 46.98 -39.31
CA ASP A 49 -16.68 46.81 -38.57
C ASP A 49 -16.44 46.01 -37.28
N LYS A 50 -16.58 46.69 -36.14
CA LYS A 50 -16.26 46.13 -34.83
C LYS A 50 -17.21 44.99 -34.42
N GLU A 51 -18.49 45.08 -34.78
CA GLU A 51 -19.46 44.02 -34.46
C GLU A 51 -19.22 42.79 -35.32
N PHE A 52 -18.94 43.00 -36.61
CA PHE A 52 -18.60 41.92 -37.54
C PHE A 52 -17.32 41.20 -37.14
N LYS A 53 -16.28 41.95 -36.77
CA LYS A 53 -15.04 41.41 -36.23
C LYS A 53 -15.28 40.56 -34.98
N ALA A 54 -16.05 41.07 -34.02
CA ALA A 54 -16.36 40.35 -32.79
C ALA A 54 -17.13 39.04 -33.04
N TYR A 55 -18.01 39.01 -34.04
CA TYR A 55 -18.71 37.79 -34.45
C TYR A 55 -17.76 36.75 -35.08
N VAL A 56 -16.89 37.18 -36.00
CA VAL A 56 -15.90 36.31 -36.64
C VAL A 56 -14.89 35.76 -35.64
N ASP A 57 -14.39 36.61 -34.73
CA ASP A 57 -13.46 36.21 -33.68
C ASP A 57 -14.12 35.19 -32.74
N ARG A 58 -15.40 35.37 -32.36
CA ARG A 58 -16.15 34.38 -31.54
C ARG A 58 -16.31 33.03 -32.25
N LEU A 59 -16.61 33.04 -33.55
CA LEU A 59 -16.70 31.80 -34.33
C LEU A 59 -15.35 31.08 -34.35
N ASN A 60 -14.28 31.81 -34.69
CA ASN A 60 -12.93 31.28 -34.70
C ASN A 60 -12.55 30.71 -33.34
N ASP A 61 -12.77 31.44 -32.25
CA ASP A 61 -12.49 30.97 -30.88
C ASP A 61 -13.24 29.66 -30.57
N THR A 62 -14.49 29.53 -31.00
CA THR A 62 -15.27 28.30 -30.78
C THR A 62 -14.63 27.10 -31.50
N TYR A 63 -14.25 27.28 -32.77
CA TYR A 63 -13.60 26.23 -33.55
C TYR A 63 -12.19 25.92 -33.04
N PHE A 64 -11.39 26.93 -32.72
CA PHE A 64 -10.05 26.77 -32.17
C PHE A 64 -10.09 26.09 -30.81
N ASN A 65 -11.01 26.46 -29.91
CA ASN A 65 -11.18 25.78 -28.63
C ASN A 65 -11.55 24.30 -28.81
N LYS A 66 -12.45 23.99 -29.74
CA LYS A 66 -12.82 22.59 -30.03
C LYS A 66 -11.68 21.79 -30.65
N ALA A 67 -10.94 22.40 -31.58
CA ALA A 67 -9.77 21.79 -32.20
C ALA A 67 -8.65 21.58 -31.18
N LEU A 68 -8.40 22.57 -30.31
CA LEU A 68 -7.45 22.47 -29.20
C LEU A 68 -7.88 21.40 -28.20
N ASP A 69 -9.15 21.32 -27.81
CA ASP A 69 -9.63 20.27 -26.91
C ASP A 69 -9.47 18.88 -27.51
N THR A 70 -9.75 18.73 -28.81
CA THR A 70 -9.58 17.46 -29.52
C THR A 70 -8.10 17.11 -29.65
N TRP A 71 -7.25 18.09 -29.95
CA TRP A 71 -5.80 17.90 -30.00
C TRP A 71 -5.25 17.52 -28.62
N LYS A 72 -5.65 18.23 -27.56
CA LYS A 72 -5.26 17.94 -26.18
C LYS A 72 -5.66 16.51 -25.79
N LYS A 73 -6.90 16.11 -26.04
CA LYS A 73 -7.38 14.75 -25.74
C LYS A 73 -6.60 13.66 -26.47
N ASN A 74 -6.16 13.91 -27.71
CA ASN A 74 -5.54 12.88 -28.53
C ASN A 74 -4.00 12.85 -28.43
N ASN A 75 -3.37 13.97 -28.08
CA ASN A 75 -1.91 14.14 -28.21
C ASN A 75 -1.23 14.55 -26.90
N LEU A 76 -1.94 15.17 -25.94
CA LEU A 76 -1.30 15.70 -24.72
C LEU A 76 -0.71 14.60 -23.85
N GLU A 77 -1.41 13.46 -23.73
CA GLU A 77 -0.89 12.29 -23.00
C GLU A 77 0.35 11.71 -23.68
N LYS A 78 0.36 11.62 -25.02
CA LYS A 78 1.49 11.08 -25.79
C LYS A 78 2.73 11.96 -25.76
N GLU A 79 2.58 13.28 -25.76
CA GLU A 79 3.71 14.21 -25.62
C GLU A 79 4.21 14.32 -24.17
N LEU A 80 3.32 14.21 -23.18
CA LEU A 80 3.74 14.22 -21.77
C LEU A 80 4.37 12.90 -21.34
N GLU A 81 3.97 11.76 -21.88
CA GLU A 81 4.54 10.45 -21.55
C GLU A 81 6.08 10.40 -21.51
N PRO A 82 6.82 10.83 -22.55
CA PRO A 82 8.27 10.83 -22.51
C PRO A 82 8.83 11.80 -21.46
N PHE A 83 8.17 12.95 -21.25
CA PHE A 83 8.61 13.95 -20.28
C PHE A 83 8.37 13.53 -18.83
N ILE A 84 7.24 12.87 -18.56
CA ILE A 84 6.91 12.29 -17.25
C ILE A 84 7.84 11.11 -16.98
N GLN A 85 8.11 10.24 -17.96
CA GLN A 85 9.08 9.15 -17.80
C GLN A 85 10.50 9.65 -17.51
N GLU A 86 10.93 10.76 -18.13
CA GLU A 86 12.27 11.31 -17.92
C GLU A 86 12.41 12.06 -16.58
N LYS A 87 11.43 12.89 -16.21
CA LYS A 87 11.53 13.77 -15.03
C LYS A 87 10.93 13.17 -13.78
N TYR A 88 9.94 12.30 -13.91
CA TYR A 88 9.17 11.75 -12.80
C TYR A 88 8.83 10.27 -13.02
N PRO A 89 9.84 9.37 -13.07
CA PRO A 89 9.65 7.94 -13.28
C PRO A 89 8.73 7.28 -12.24
N ASP A 90 8.64 7.85 -11.03
CA ASP A 90 7.83 7.35 -9.92
C ASP A 90 6.34 7.75 -10.01
N LEU A 91 6.00 8.71 -10.90
CA LEU A 91 4.68 9.35 -11.01
C LEU A 91 3.91 8.98 -12.30
N VAL A 92 4.38 8.03 -13.11
CA VAL A 92 3.61 7.49 -14.25
C VAL A 92 2.45 6.62 -13.72
N THR A 93 1.46 7.28 -13.12
CA THR A 93 0.24 6.72 -12.53
C THR A 93 -0.87 6.74 -13.56
N ASP A 94 -0.82 5.77 -14.47
CA ASP A 94 -2.01 5.21 -15.11
C ASP A 94 -2.84 4.54 -13.99
N PRO A 95 -4.19 4.68 -13.89
CA PRO A 95 -5.00 3.96 -12.90
C PRO A 95 -4.70 2.45 -12.85
N ALA A 96 -4.39 1.84 -14.01
CA ALA A 96 -3.93 0.45 -14.10
C ALA A 96 -2.56 0.21 -13.42
N LYS A 97 -1.66 1.21 -13.44
CA LYS A 97 -0.37 1.14 -12.74
C LYS A 97 -0.50 1.41 -11.25
N LYS A 98 -1.51 2.18 -10.80
CA LYS A 98 -1.82 2.36 -9.38
C LYS A 98 -2.33 1.07 -8.76
N GLU A 99 -3.26 0.37 -9.43
CA GLU A 99 -3.66 -0.98 -9.05
C GLU A 99 -2.47 -1.94 -9.09
N ALA A 100 -1.58 -1.85 -10.09
CA ALA A 100 -0.38 -2.68 -10.12
C ALA A 100 0.61 -2.37 -8.98
N LEU A 101 0.72 -1.11 -8.55
CA LEU A 101 1.57 -0.69 -7.43
C LEU A 101 0.98 -1.15 -6.10
N GLU A 102 -0.33 -1.00 -5.92
CA GLU A 102 -1.06 -1.53 -4.75
C GLU A 102 -0.96 -3.05 -4.71
N ALA A 103 -1.20 -3.74 -5.83
CA ALA A 103 -1.01 -5.17 -5.96
C ALA A 103 0.44 -5.60 -5.71
N LYS A 104 1.44 -4.84 -6.16
CA LYS A 104 2.86 -5.11 -5.85
C LYS A 104 3.15 -4.94 -4.36
N LYS A 105 2.66 -3.88 -3.73
CA LYS A 105 2.79 -3.68 -2.28
C LYS A 105 2.10 -4.79 -1.49
N GLU A 106 0.95 -5.25 -1.97
CA GLU A 106 0.21 -6.35 -1.35
C GLU A 106 0.93 -7.68 -1.55
N ILE A 107 1.48 -7.95 -2.73
CA ILE A 107 2.34 -9.11 -2.99
C ILE A 107 3.60 -9.07 -2.10
N GLU A 108 4.21 -7.90 -1.93
CA GLU A 108 5.40 -7.75 -1.09
C GLU A 108 5.09 -7.97 0.38
N LYS A 109 3.96 -7.44 0.88
CA LYS A 109 3.44 -7.75 2.22
C LYS A 109 3.15 -9.23 2.38
N LEU A 110 2.46 -9.85 1.42
CA LEU A 110 2.15 -11.28 1.45
C LEU A 110 3.42 -12.13 1.43
N LYS A 111 4.44 -11.74 0.65
CA LYS A 111 5.74 -12.41 0.66
C LYS A 111 6.46 -12.26 1.99
N ALA A 112 6.45 -11.07 2.58
CA ALA A 112 7.04 -10.83 3.90
C ALA A 112 6.32 -11.65 4.99
N GLU A 113 4.99 -11.69 4.96
CA GLU A 113 4.19 -12.52 5.85
C GLU A 113 4.43 -14.02 5.65
N MET A 114 4.57 -14.47 4.40
CA MET A 114 4.86 -15.86 4.08
C MET A 114 6.26 -16.26 4.56
N ALA A 115 7.27 -15.42 4.30
CA ALA A 115 8.62 -15.62 4.82
C ALA A 115 8.63 -15.68 6.36
N ARG A 116 7.82 -14.84 7.03
CA ARG A 116 7.66 -14.90 8.48
C ARG A 116 6.98 -16.18 8.96
N LYS A 117 5.94 -16.64 8.25
CA LYS A 117 5.25 -17.90 8.56
C LYS A 117 6.15 -19.12 8.34
N ASP A 118 6.96 -19.11 7.29
CA ASP A 118 7.92 -20.18 7.02
C ASP A 118 9.00 -20.23 8.11
N LEU A 119 9.57 -19.07 8.47
CA LEU A 119 10.47 -18.94 9.61
C LEU A 119 9.82 -19.44 10.91
N LEU A 120 8.58 -19.05 11.20
CA LEU A 120 7.85 -19.48 12.40
C LEU A 120 7.61 -20.99 12.40
N ASN A 121 7.30 -21.59 11.26
CA ASN A 121 7.13 -23.04 11.13
C ASN A 121 8.44 -23.79 11.38
N GLU A 122 9.55 -23.33 10.82
CA GLU A 122 10.87 -23.94 11.03
C GLU A 122 11.34 -23.78 12.48
N ALA A 123 11.17 -22.58 13.05
CA ALA A 123 11.41 -22.30 14.45
C ALA A 123 10.54 -23.17 15.38
N THR A 124 9.27 -23.41 15.01
CA THR A 124 8.36 -24.27 15.77
C THR A 124 8.79 -25.73 15.72
N LYS A 125 9.24 -26.23 14.56
CA LYS A 125 9.82 -27.58 14.44
C LYS A 125 11.07 -27.72 15.31
N TYR A 126 11.98 -26.75 15.25
CA TYR A 126 13.19 -26.74 16.06
C TYR A 126 12.89 -26.71 17.57
N ALA A 127 11.93 -25.88 17.97
CA ALA A 127 11.47 -25.80 19.35
C ALA A 127 10.84 -27.12 19.82
N LEU A 128 10.05 -27.79 18.98
CA LEU A 128 9.50 -29.12 19.28
C LEU A 128 10.60 -30.17 19.48
N GLU A 129 11.62 -30.18 18.63
CA GLU A 129 12.78 -31.08 18.76
C GLU A 129 13.53 -30.85 20.09
N LYS A 130 13.70 -29.58 20.48
CA LYS A 130 14.33 -29.18 21.76
C LYS A 130 13.37 -29.24 22.97
N LYS A 131 12.15 -29.74 22.80
CA LYS A 131 11.09 -29.81 23.83
C LYS A 131 10.78 -28.47 24.49
N LEU A 132 10.90 -27.39 23.73
CA LEU A 132 10.59 -26.03 24.14
C LEU A 132 9.08 -25.73 24.00
N PRO A 133 8.55 -24.78 24.80
CA PRO A 133 7.15 -24.38 24.70
C PRO A 133 6.87 -23.65 23.37
N VAL A 134 6.08 -24.27 22.49
CA VAL A 134 5.74 -23.72 21.16
C VAL A 134 5.08 -22.33 21.22
N LYS A 135 4.34 -22.04 22.29
CA LYS A 135 3.68 -20.74 22.49
C LYS A 135 4.65 -19.56 22.61
N LEU A 136 5.91 -19.82 22.97
CA LEU A 136 6.92 -18.78 23.15
C LEU A 136 7.75 -18.54 21.88
N VAL A 137 7.73 -19.45 20.91
CA VAL A 137 8.58 -19.41 19.71
C VAL A 137 8.38 -18.12 18.91
N ASP A 138 7.15 -17.61 18.84
CA ASP A 138 6.83 -16.35 18.15
C ASP A 138 7.54 -15.13 18.76
N LYS A 139 7.86 -15.17 20.05
CA LYS A 139 8.58 -14.09 20.77
C LYS A 139 10.09 -14.11 20.50
N PHE A 140 10.63 -15.21 19.99
CA PHE A 140 12.07 -15.42 19.78
C PHE A 140 12.48 -15.47 18.30
N LEU A 141 11.52 -15.24 17.38
CA LEU A 141 11.80 -15.02 15.96
C LEU A 141 12.66 -13.78 15.75
N GLY A 142 13.85 -13.98 15.20
CA GLY A 142 14.77 -12.92 14.79
C GLY A 142 14.56 -12.48 13.35
N ASP A 143 15.48 -11.66 12.84
CA ASP A 143 15.46 -11.17 11.46
C ASP A 143 15.74 -12.30 10.44
N ASP A 144 16.37 -13.38 10.88
CA ASP A 144 16.68 -14.54 10.07
C ASP A 144 16.58 -15.87 10.86
N LEU A 145 16.82 -16.97 10.15
CA LEU A 145 16.74 -18.32 10.71
C LEU A 145 17.86 -18.63 11.72
N ASP A 146 19.06 -18.09 11.52
CA ASP A 146 20.21 -18.36 12.38
C ASP A 146 20.13 -17.61 13.71
N THR A 147 19.68 -16.35 13.69
CA THR A 147 19.36 -15.59 14.90
C THR A 147 18.21 -16.23 15.65
N THR A 148 17.16 -16.69 14.95
CA THR A 148 16.04 -17.41 15.57
C THR A 148 16.52 -18.70 16.26
N LYS A 149 17.39 -19.49 15.60
CA LYS A 149 17.98 -20.69 16.21
C LYS A 149 18.82 -20.37 17.44
N THR A 150 19.67 -19.35 17.35
CA THR A 150 20.54 -18.92 18.47
C THR A 150 19.71 -18.48 19.68
N ASN A 151 18.63 -17.73 19.44
CA ASN A 151 17.69 -17.31 20.48
C ASN A 151 16.97 -18.52 21.10
N LEU A 152 16.52 -19.47 20.27
CA LEU A 152 15.87 -20.69 20.74
C LEU A 152 16.83 -21.62 21.50
N ASP A 153 18.10 -21.69 21.11
CA ASP A 153 19.10 -22.48 21.83
C ASP A 153 19.42 -21.89 23.20
N SER A 154 19.50 -20.56 23.30
CA SER A 154 19.63 -19.87 24.59
C SER A 154 18.42 -20.15 25.50
N LEU A 155 17.21 -20.11 24.93
CA LEU A 155 15.99 -20.50 25.65
C LEU A 155 16.02 -21.97 26.08
N ALA A 156 16.50 -22.88 25.23
CA ALA A 156 16.62 -24.30 25.54
C ALA A 156 17.55 -24.55 26.74
N GLU A 157 18.66 -23.83 26.80
CA GLU A 157 19.62 -23.94 27.90
C GLU A 157 19.02 -23.46 29.22
N ASP A 158 18.44 -22.27 29.25
CA ASP A 158 17.83 -21.70 30.45
C ASP A 158 16.61 -22.50 30.90
N TRP A 159 15.80 -22.98 29.96
CA TRP A 159 14.66 -23.85 30.24
C TRP A 159 15.10 -25.18 30.86
N SER A 160 16.15 -25.80 30.32
CA SER A 160 16.70 -27.04 30.85
C SER A 160 17.24 -26.85 32.27
N LYS A 161 18.01 -25.78 32.53
CA LYS A 161 18.51 -25.44 33.87
C LYS A 161 17.36 -25.20 34.85
N GLY A 162 16.31 -24.50 34.43
CA GLY A 162 15.12 -24.25 35.25
C GLY A 162 14.37 -25.54 35.59
N LEU A 163 14.22 -26.45 34.62
CA LEU A 163 13.63 -27.77 34.85
C LEU A 163 14.48 -28.62 35.80
N GLU A 164 15.80 -28.64 35.62
CA GLU A 164 16.72 -29.34 36.52
C GLU A 164 16.63 -28.82 37.95
N ALA A 165 16.61 -27.49 38.14
CA ALA A 165 16.45 -26.87 39.44
C ALA A 165 15.11 -27.27 40.10
N MET A 166 14.01 -27.20 39.35
CA MET A 166 12.68 -27.58 39.84
C MET A 166 12.58 -29.08 40.17
N VAL A 167 13.15 -29.95 39.33
CA VAL A 167 13.22 -31.39 39.60
C VAL A 167 14.09 -31.66 40.82
N ASN A 168 15.21 -30.97 40.98
CA ASN A 168 16.08 -31.13 42.14
C ASN A 168 15.40 -30.66 43.43
N GLU A 169 14.68 -29.54 43.42
CA GLU A 169 13.83 -29.11 44.53
C GLU A 169 12.70 -30.09 44.82
N LYS A 170 12.03 -30.62 43.79
CA LYS A 170 10.98 -31.63 43.94
C LYS A 170 11.54 -32.94 44.49
N MET A 171 12.73 -33.36 44.06
CA MET A 171 13.41 -34.53 44.61
C MET A 171 13.82 -34.27 46.06
N LYS A 172 14.41 -33.11 46.39
CA LYS A 172 14.73 -32.74 47.78
C LYS A 172 13.50 -32.73 48.71
N SER A 173 12.38 -32.20 48.22
CA SER A 173 11.12 -32.13 48.98
C SER A 173 10.38 -33.47 49.05
N SER A 174 10.45 -34.30 48.00
CA SER A 174 9.82 -35.63 47.93
C SER A 174 10.72 -36.77 48.41
N SER A 175 11.97 -36.50 48.77
CA SER A 175 12.89 -37.51 49.30
C SER A 175 12.55 -37.79 50.76
N TYR A 176 11.91 -38.95 50.98
CA TYR A 176 11.83 -39.57 52.29
C TYR A 176 13.25 -39.96 52.71
N VAL A 177 13.75 -39.37 53.79
CA VAL A 177 15.00 -39.81 54.42
C VAL A 177 14.62 -40.92 55.39
N PRO A 178 14.85 -42.20 55.07
CA PRO A 178 14.67 -43.25 56.07
C PRO A 178 15.68 -43.01 57.21
N GLY A 179 15.21 -43.15 58.45
CA GLY A 179 16.00 -42.85 59.67
C GLY A 179 15.26 -42.07 60.77
N GLY A 180 13.97 -41.77 60.60
CA GLY A 180 13.18 -41.11 61.64
C GLY A 180 13.57 -39.63 61.84
N SER A 181 13.01 -39.01 62.88
CA SER A 181 13.24 -37.59 63.20
C SER A 181 13.68 -37.44 64.64
N ASN A 182 14.59 -36.49 64.89
CA ASN A 182 14.97 -36.06 66.23
C ASN A 182 13.75 -35.50 67.00
N PRO A 183 13.81 -35.40 68.34
CA PRO A 183 12.79 -34.71 69.14
C PRO A 183 12.55 -33.25 68.74
N ASP A 184 13.55 -32.63 68.11
CA ASP A 184 13.53 -31.26 67.57
C ASP A 184 13.06 -31.20 66.08
N GLY A 185 12.53 -32.30 65.54
CA GLY A 185 11.98 -32.37 64.17
C GLY A 185 13.02 -32.40 63.04
N SER A 186 14.32 -32.31 63.33
CA SER A 186 15.38 -32.48 62.33
C SER A 186 15.49 -33.95 61.86
N LYS A 187 15.65 -34.16 60.55
CA LYS A 187 15.70 -35.50 59.93
C LYS A 187 16.98 -36.22 60.34
N MET A 188 16.87 -37.46 60.79
CA MET A 188 18.00 -38.30 61.19
C MET A 188 18.29 -39.34 60.10
N SER A 189 19.57 -39.62 59.82
CA SER A 189 19.96 -40.68 58.89
C SER A 189 19.83 -42.07 59.55
N ILE A 190 19.55 -43.14 58.79
CA ILE A 190 19.53 -44.54 59.29
C ILE A 190 20.71 -44.86 60.23
N GLY A 191 21.93 -44.45 59.86
CA GLY A 191 23.11 -44.73 60.68
C GLY A 191 23.06 -44.03 62.05
N GLN A 192 22.55 -42.80 62.09
CA GLN A 192 22.35 -42.05 63.32
C GLN A 192 21.20 -42.63 64.15
N SER A 193 20.11 -43.12 63.52
CA SER A 193 19.00 -43.73 64.27
C SER A 193 19.38 -45.05 64.90
N ILE A 194 20.18 -45.86 64.19
CA ILE A 194 20.73 -47.10 64.74
C ILE A 194 21.67 -46.77 65.91
N ALA A 195 22.56 -45.78 65.76
CA ALA A 195 23.48 -45.37 66.83
C ALA A 195 22.75 -44.80 68.06
N ALA A 196 21.72 -43.97 67.87
CA ALA A 196 20.91 -43.42 68.95
C ALA A 196 20.13 -44.52 69.70
N GLN A 197 19.60 -45.51 68.98
CA GLN A 197 18.95 -46.67 69.58
C GLN A 197 19.94 -47.49 70.40
N VAL A 198 21.15 -47.72 69.89
CA VAL A 198 22.23 -48.44 70.60
C VAL A 198 22.70 -47.69 71.85
N ASN A 199 22.81 -46.35 71.79
CA ASN A 199 23.17 -45.54 72.95
C ASN A 199 22.09 -45.54 74.04
N ASN A 200 20.81 -45.52 73.67
CA ASN A 200 19.70 -45.62 74.64
C ASN A 200 19.57 -47.02 75.28
N THR A 201 20.11 -48.07 74.65
CA THR A 201 20.12 -49.42 75.26
C THR A 201 21.19 -49.60 76.34
N ASN A 202 22.15 -48.67 76.46
CA ASN A 202 23.14 -48.67 77.56
C ASN A 202 22.60 -47.90 78.77
N ASN A 203 21.49 -48.35 79.35
CA ASN A 203 21.17 -47.98 80.73
C ASN A 203 21.96 -48.92 81.65
N VAL A 204 23.17 -48.53 82.05
CA VAL A 204 23.95 -49.22 83.06
C VAL A 204 23.49 -48.67 84.42
N PRO A 205 22.82 -49.45 85.29
CA PRO A 205 22.69 -49.08 86.69
C PRO A 205 24.03 -49.30 87.40
N ASN A 206 24.27 -48.51 88.44
CA ASN A 206 25.40 -48.52 89.37
C ASN A 206 26.67 -47.78 88.93
N ASP A 207 26.70 -46.52 89.33
CA ASP A 207 27.92 -45.89 89.83
C ASP A 207 28.38 -46.64 91.11
N PRO A 208 29.57 -47.26 91.11
CA PRO A 208 30.10 -47.98 92.27
C PRO A 208 30.67 -47.07 93.38
N TRP A 209 30.65 -45.74 93.21
CA TRP A 209 31.20 -44.77 94.17
C TRP A 209 30.24 -43.66 94.62
N ALA A 210 28.95 -43.77 94.30
CA ALA A 210 27.94 -42.90 94.88
C ALA A 210 27.91 -43.08 96.41
N THR A 211 28.42 -42.08 97.13
CA THR A 211 28.40 -42.03 98.60
C THR A 211 26.97 -42.12 99.11
N LYS A 212 26.75 -43.01 100.09
CA LYS A 212 25.47 -43.29 100.77
C LYS A 212 24.73 -42.05 101.26
#